data_AF-A0A0L8HYT0-F1
#
_entry.id   AF-A0A0L8HYT0-F1
#
_cell.length_a   1.000
_cell.length_b   1.000
_cell.length_c   1.000
_cell.angle_alpha   90.00
_cell.angle_beta   90.00
_cell.angle_gamma   90.00
#
_symmetry.space_group_name_H-M   'P 1'
#
loop_
_entity.id
_entity.type
_entity.pdbx_description
1 polymer ?
#
loop_
_entity_poly.entity_id
_entity_poly.type
_entity_poly.pdbx_seq_one_letter_code
_entity_poly.pdbx_strand_id
1 'polypeptide(L)'
;MFTHKSKCYGIAPIEKQNDGKKNGQNFHLVYVLHEIKPGDVNFFSYFNAVRRNIKKRGSVRKKRNPQKAFTVELGIVIDFSVYSFFLSMQSGDNMEQKTFDVVYSIKEYYAYMLSTINVVFHSLPDEVFSITVKCRSFFISDNASTSWWIESLHDQSSRVEAVSVWNRFTDWLQEQPLSNTLHYEDHILIITRHSLIQSSEKLLGYTLLLGMCTVNSTSIIQEKFGLYTGLAAAHELGHSLGVLHDGKNNTCDPADEFIMAPSLGPRENEYRLNRFKFSRCSYGYLKNNLHKMTCLLDFDAEVDTELKAFKEMKPGQRYSANWQCQMRFGTKSNIYNCRDKNIFNEAFCTNMWCDNGEGECLKIIPLEGTMCSPREWCKNGRCIYSNTTNIAMQDDEDCWLGDKLFYTTFRMPHVTCHEIVSQQPWYCYNQKFYKECCWTCAFFKYPHLHECEYGDRRTDCLVQNCVAYDFQKRHIDCCFTCRQRSMFDNT
;
A
#
# COMPACT_ATOMS: atom_id res chain seq x y z
N MET A 1 -5.47 -3.56 -36.51
CA MET A 1 -5.51 -2.33 -35.69
C MET A 1 -6.09 -2.73 -34.34
N PHE A 2 -5.24 -3.21 -33.43
CA PHE A 2 -5.66 -3.76 -32.13
C PHE A 2 -5.64 -2.63 -31.09
N THR A 3 -6.81 -2.24 -30.60
CA THR A 3 -6.98 -1.31 -29.48
C THR A 3 -6.57 -2.00 -28.18
N HIS A 4 -5.48 -1.56 -27.55
CA HIS A 4 -5.02 -2.03 -26.25
C HIS A 4 -6.01 -1.65 -25.13
N LYS A 5 -6.63 -2.62 -24.45
CA LYS A 5 -7.56 -2.37 -23.34
C LYS A 5 -6.82 -2.32 -22.00
N SER A 6 -6.61 -1.13 -21.46
CA SER A 6 -6.31 -0.95 -20.03
C SER A 6 -7.54 -1.37 -19.21
N LYS A 7 -7.40 -2.29 -18.25
CA LYS A 7 -8.53 -2.74 -17.41
C LYS A 7 -8.88 -1.65 -16.39
N CYS A 8 -10.05 -1.05 -16.54
CA CYS A 8 -10.65 -0.13 -15.57
C CYS A 8 -11.72 -0.89 -14.78
N TYR A 9 -11.78 -0.70 -13.46
CA TYR A 9 -12.76 -1.33 -12.59
C TYR A 9 -13.93 -0.36 -12.37
N GLY A 10 -15.19 -0.76 -12.54
CA GLY A 10 -16.42 0.01 -12.22
C GLY A 10 -16.87 -0.19 -10.77
N ILE A 11 -17.87 0.54 -10.26
CA ILE A 11 -18.48 0.32 -8.94
C ILE A 11 -19.97 0.67 -9.02
N ALA A 12 -20.89 -0.26 -8.77
CA ALA A 12 -22.33 -0.05 -8.87
C ALA A 12 -23.10 -0.69 -7.70
N PRO A 13 -24.25 -0.15 -7.30
CA PRO A 13 -25.16 -0.85 -6.38
C PRO A 13 -25.81 -2.08 -7.01
N ILE A 14 -26.08 -3.11 -6.20
CA ILE A 14 -27.11 -4.11 -6.50
C ILE A 14 -28.34 -3.82 -5.63
N GLU A 15 -29.49 -3.64 -6.30
CA GLU A 15 -30.80 -3.87 -5.68
C GLU A 15 -31.10 -5.37 -5.74
N LYS A 16 -31.43 -5.98 -4.60
CA LYS A 16 -31.98 -7.34 -4.59
C LYS A 16 -33.31 -7.34 -5.34
N GLN A 17 -33.45 -8.19 -6.35
CA GLN A 17 -34.79 -8.60 -6.79
C GLN A 17 -35.52 -9.27 -5.62
N ASN A 18 -36.76 -8.84 -5.41
CA ASN A 18 -37.61 -9.18 -4.28
C ASN A 18 -37.76 -10.70 -4.06
N ASP A 19 -37.20 -11.18 -2.96
CA ASP A 19 -37.61 -12.45 -2.33
C ASP A 19 -37.98 -12.17 -0.85
N GLY A 20 -39.16 -11.58 -0.66
CA GLY A 20 -40.04 -11.79 0.50
C GLY A 20 -39.59 -11.49 1.94
N LYS A 21 -38.36 -11.03 2.24
CA LYS A 21 -37.92 -10.73 3.62
C LYS A 21 -37.48 -9.28 3.82
N LYS A 22 -38.23 -8.55 4.64
CA LYS A 22 -37.96 -7.16 5.07
C LYS A 22 -36.71 -7.10 5.96
N ASN A 23 -35.57 -6.77 5.37
CA ASN A 23 -34.43 -6.04 5.96
C ASN A 23 -33.49 -5.66 4.81
N GLY A 24 -33.73 -4.52 4.17
CA GLY A 24 -32.93 -4.02 3.06
C GLY A 24 -31.64 -3.37 3.58
N GLN A 25 -30.52 -4.07 3.45
CA GLN A 25 -29.18 -3.48 3.50
C GLN A 25 -28.82 -3.04 2.07
N ASN A 26 -28.29 -1.82 1.92
CA ASN A 26 -27.84 -1.31 0.62
C ASN A 26 -26.35 -1.65 0.44
N PHE A 27 -26.04 -2.41 -0.62
CA PHE A 27 -24.68 -2.88 -0.94
C PHE A 27 -24.10 -2.09 -2.13
N HIS A 28 -22.78 -2.05 -2.23
CA HIS A 28 -22.04 -1.41 -3.32
C HIS A 28 -20.95 -2.39 -3.82
N LEU A 29 -20.91 -2.71 -5.13
CA LEU A 29 -19.93 -3.62 -5.74
C LEU A 29 -18.95 -2.87 -6.60
N VAL A 30 -17.66 -3.16 -6.49
CA VAL A 30 -16.63 -2.84 -7.49
C VAL A 30 -16.62 -3.95 -8.57
N TYR A 31 -16.60 -3.68 -9.87
CA TYR A 31 -16.59 -4.68 -10.96
C TYR A 31 -15.58 -4.30 -12.07
N VAL A 32 -15.47 -5.03 -13.18
CA VAL A 32 -14.59 -4.68 -14.32
C VAL A 32 -15.46 -4.09 -15.45
N LEU A 33 -15.17 -2.87 -15.92
CA LEU A 33 -15.97 -2.23 -16.97
C LEU A 33 -15.72 -2.91 -18.34
N HIS A 34 -16.66 -3.74 -18.79
CA HIS A 34 -16.90 -3.99 -20.21
C HIS A 34 -18.24 -3.38 -20.62
N GLU A 35 -18.21 -2.66 -21.74
CA GLU A 35 -19.28 -1.92 -22.44
C GLU A 35 -20.75 -2.30 -22.09
N ILE A 36 -21.48 -1.41 -21.40
CA ILE A 36 -22.95 -1.50 -21.24
C ILE A 36 -23.60 -0.13 -21.55
N LYS A 37 -24.69 -0.17 -22.33
CA LYS A 37 -25.51 0.98 -22.80
C LYS A 37 -26.58 1.40 -21.75
N PRO A 38 -27.05 2.66 -21.73
CA PRO A 38 -27.91 3.18 -20.68
C PRO A 38 -29.42 2.95 -20.93
N GLY A 39 -30.19 2.64 -19.88
CA GLY A 39 -31.66 2.58 -19.90
C GLY A 39 -32.30 2.23 -18.55
N ASP A 40 -32.93 3.24 -17.94
CA ASP A 40 -34.04 3.30 -16.98
C ASP A 40 -34.05 2.45 -15.71
N VAL A 41 -34.15 3.08 -14.51
CA VAL A 41 -35.29 2.97 -13.55
C VAL A 41 -35.28 4.16 -12.58
N ASN A 42 -36.48 4.71 -12.33
CA ASN A 42 -36.83 5.87 -11.51
C ASN A 42 -37.41 5.38 -10.16
N PHE A 43 -36.90 5.82 -8.99
CA PHE A 43 -37.49 5.40 -7.69
C PHE A 43 -37.44 6.50 -6.61
N PHE A 44 -38.45 7.37 -6.64
CA PHE A 44 -38.82 8.24 -5.51
C PHE A 44 -39.63 7.44 -4.47
N SER A 45 -39.42 7.76 -3.19
CA SER A 45 -40.21 7.37 -2.00
C SER A 45 -39.76 6.15 -1.18
N TYR A 46 -38.87 6.38 -0.19
CA TYR A 46 -38.88 5.61 1.07
C TYR A 46 -38.09 6.32 2.20
N PHE A 47 -38.53 7.51 2.63
CA PHE A 47 -38.03 8.13 3.87
C PHE A 47 -39.20 8.37 4.81
N ASN A 48 -39.36 7.49 5.80
CA ASN A 48 -39.91 7.80 7.13
C ASN A 48 -39.80 6.59 8.07
N ALA A 49 -39.50 6.88 9.35
CA ALA A 49 -39.25 5.97 10.49
C ALA A 49 -37.84 5.34 10.49
N VAL A 50 -36.94 5.65 11.42
CA VAL A 50 -37.09 5.47 12.88
C VAL A 50 -36.36 6.58 13.65
N ARG A 51 -37.05 7.17 14.63
CA ARG A 51 -36.56 8.22 15.54
C ARG A 51 -37.04 7.88 16.96
N ARG A 52 -36.14 7.57 17.90
CA ARG A 52 -36.32 7.68 19.37
C ARG A 52 -34.93 7.87 19.99
N ASN A 53 -34.56 9.08 20.41
CA ASN A 53 -34.77 9.74 21.72
C ASN A 53 -33.81 9.28 22.83
N ILE A 54 -32.72 10.03 23.04
CA ILE A 54 -32.13 10.28 24.36
C ILE A 54 -31.84 11.78 24.47
N LYS A 55 -32.51 12.45 25.42
CA LYS A 55 -32.21 13.84 25.85
C LYS A 55 -31.34 13.78 27.10
N LYS A 56 -30.29 14.60 27.17
CA LYS A 56 -29.97 15.39 28.39
C LYS A 56 -29.39 16.77 28.02
N ARG A 57 -29.90 17.78 28.74
CA ARG A 57 -29.47 19.19 28.86
C ARG A 57 -28.01 19.24 29.35
N GLY A 58 -27.15 20.22 29.10
CA GLY A 58 -27.22 21.55 28.52
C GLY A 58 -26.12 22.38 29.21
N SER A 59 -25.23 23.02 28.44
CA SER A 59 -24.39 24.14 28.89
C SER A 59 -23.92 24.91 27.67
N VAL A 60 -24.44 26.12 27.50
CA VAL A 60 -24.08 27.03 26.42
C VAL A 60 -22.80 27.75 26.81
N ARG A 61 -21.71 27.45 26.10
CA ARG A 61 -20.54 28.32 26.02
C ARG A 61 -20.30 28.64 24.55
N LYS A 62 -20.60 29.87 24.14
CA LYS A 62 -20.11 30.42 22.86
C LYS A 62 -18.58 30.48 22.97
N LYS A 63 -17.89 29.51 22.38
CA LYS A 63 -16.45 29.56 22.12
C LYS A 63 -16.28 29.40 20.61
N ARG A 64 -15.39 30.21 20.01
CA ARG A 64 -14.91 30.05 18.63
C ARG A 64 -14.74 28.56 18.35
N ASN A 65 -15.41 28.06 17.30
CA ASN A 65 -15.56 26.63 17.05
C ASN A 65 -14.14 26.02 16.94
N PRO A 66 -13.68 25.21 17.91
CA PRO A 66 -12.43 24.50 17.73
C PRO A 66 -12.64 23.52 16.58
N GLN A 67 -11.69 23.48 15.65
CA GLN A 67 -11.63 22.49 14.58
C GLN A 67 -11.87 21.10 15.19
N LYS A 68 -12.86 20.36 14.68
CA LYS A 68 -13.12 19.00 15.17
C LYS A 68 -12.17 18.05 14.48
N ALA A 69 -11.18 17.57 15.21
CA ALA A 69 -10.29 16.50 14.76
C ALA A 69 -10.97 15.15 15.04
N PHE A 70 -10.98 14.28 14.04
CA PHE A 70 -11.44 12.89 14.13
C PHE A 70 -10.27 11.97 13.83
N THR A 71 -10.12 10.92 14.62
CA THR A 71 -9.12 9.87 14.36
C THR A 71 -9.86 8.57 14.04
N VAL A 72 -9.44 7.86 13.00
CA VAL A 72 -9.88 6.48 12.74
C VAL A 72 -8.75 5.56 13.18
N GLU A 73 -8.99 4.78 14.23
CA GLU A 73 -8.08 3.73 14.70
C GLU A 73 -8.33 2.43 13.91
N LEU A 74 -7.31 1.99 13.18
CA LEU A 74 -7.38 0.90 12.22
C LEU A 74 -6.68 -0.35 12.75
N GLY A 75 -7.41 -1.46 12.79
CA GLY A 75 -6.84 -2.81 12.88
C GLY A 75 -6.61 -3.39 11.49
N ILE A 76 -5.36 -3.68 11.13
CA ILE A 76 -5.03 -4.30 9.84
C ILE A 76 -4.98 -5.82 10.01
N VAL A 77 -5.83 -6.53 9.28
CA VAL A 77 -5.89 -7.99 9.26
C VAL A 77 -5.32 -8.48 7.94
N ILE A 78 -4.27 -9.29 8.02
CA ILE A 78 -3.57 -9.88 6.88
C ILE A 78 -3.86 -11.38 6.86
N ASP A 79 -4.47 -11.86 5.77
CA ASP A 79 -4.76 -13.29 5.62
C ASP A 79 -3.53 -14.10 5.19
N PHE A 80 -3.68 -15.44 5.21
CA PHE A 80 -2.60 -16.35 4.82
C PHE A 80 -2.17 -16.18 3.36
N SER A 81 -3.08 -15.83 2.45
CA SER A 81 -2.72 -15.59 1.05
C SER A 81 -1.69 -14.45 0.88
N VAL A 82 -1.81 -13.37 1.66
CA VAL A 82 -0.81 -12.29 1.67
C VAL A 82 0.47 -12.74 2.37
N TYR A 83 0.36 -13.39 3.54
CA TYR A 83 1.53 -13.88 4.28
C TYR A 83 2.39 -14.83 3.44
N SER A 84 1.76 -15.82 2.82
CA SER A 84 2.42 -16.82 1.96
C SER A 84 3.12 -16.18 0.76
N PHE A 85 2.58 -15.08 0.22
CA PHE A 85 3.25 -14.33 -0.82
C PHE A 85 4.53 -13.67 -0.31
N PHE A 86 4.50 -12.95 0.82
CA PHE A 86 5.72 -12.36 1.38
C PHE A 86 6.75 -13.43 1.76
N LEU A 87 6.29 -14.57 2.27
CA LEU A 87 7.14 -15.74 2.55
C LEU A 87 7.84 -16.27 1.29
N SER A 88 7.14 -16.29 0.16
CA SER A 88 7.73 -16.72 -1.13
C SER A 88 8.79 -15.77 -1.68
N MET A 89 8.82 -14.52 -1.21
CA MET A 89 9.82 -13.53 -1.61
C MET A 89 11.09 -13.56 -0.77
N GLN A 90 11.09 -14.25 0.37
CA GLN A 90 12.26 -14.34 1.24
C GLN A 90 13.16 -15.52 0.86
N SER A 91 14.47 -15.25 0.81
CA SER A 91 15.53 -16.23 0.56
C SER A 91 16.23 -16.65 1.85
N GLY A 92 16.77 -17.86 1.90
CA GLY A 92 17.51 -18.39 3.04
C GLY A 92 16.84 -19.58 3.72
N ASP A 93 17.65 -20.39 4.40
CA ASP A 93 17.25 -21.70 4.95
C ASP A 93 16.76 -21.63 6.41
N ASN A 94 17.00 -20.52 7.11
CA ASN A 94 16.57 -20.35 8.50
C ASN A 94 15.10 -19.89 8.56
N MET A 95 14.21 -20.80 8.97
CA MET A 95 12.77 -20.54 9.04
C MET A 95 12.37 -19.49 10.10
N GLU A 96 13.10 -19.40 11.22
CA GLU A 96 12.81 -18.43 12.28
C GLU A 96 13.10 -17.01 11.81
N GLN A 97 14.30 -16.80 11.25
CA GLN A 97 14.69 -15.52 10.65
C GLN A 97 13.73 -15.13 9.51
N LYS A 98 13.40 -16.10 8.65
CA LYS A 98 12.46 -15.90 7.54
C LYS A 98 11.09 -15.43 8.03
N THR A 99 10.58 -16.03 9.10
CA THR A 99 9.28 -15.64 9.69
C THR A 99 9.32 -14.22 10.24
N PHE A 100 10.40 -13.86 10.95
CA PHE A 100 10.61 -12.50 11.43
C PHE A 100 10.64 -11.49 10.27
N ASP A 101 11.43 -11.76 9.23
CA ASP A 101 11.58 -10.89 8.06
C ASP A 101 10.27 -10.72 7.28
N VAL A 102 9.45 -11.77 7.18
CA VAL A 102 8.11 -11.71 6.57
C VAL A 102 7.20 -10.78 7.37
N VAL A 103 7.09 -10.97 8.68
CA VAL A 103 6.22 -10.15 9.53
C VAL A 103 6.64 -8.69 9.48
N TYR A 104 7.93 -8.41 9.57
CA TYR A 104 8.48 -7.06 9.45
C TYR A 104 8.17 -6.44 8.09
N SER A 105 8.38 -7.18 6.99
CA SER A 105 8.11 -6.70 5.62
C SER A 105 6.63 -6.40 5.40
N ILE A 106 5.73 -7.23 5.94
CA ILE A 106 4.28 -7.01 5.88
C ILE A 106 3.93 -5.72 6.64
N LYS A 107 4.36 -5.59 7.89
CA LYS A 107 4.11 -4.39 8.71
C LYS A 107 4.65 -3.13 8.04
N GLU A 108 5.87 -3.18 7.54
CA GLU A 108 6.51 -2.07 6.80
C GLU A 108 5.66 -1.68 5.56
N TYR A 109 5.33 -2.67 4.71
CA TYR A 109 4.59 -2.42 3.47
C TYR A 109 3.21 -1.79 3.74
N TYR A 110 2.45 -2.34 4.69
CA TYR A 110 1.12 -1.84 5.02
C TYR A 110 1.14 -0.58 5.88
N ALA A 111 2.22 -0.31 6.62
CA ALA A 111 2.44 1.01 7.22
C ALA A 111 2.57 2.09 6.14
N TYR A 112 3.25 1.81 5.03
CA TYR A 112 3.30 2.74 3.91
C TYR A 112 1.95 2.90 3.20
N MET A 113 1.14 1.85 3.12
CA MET A 113 -0.23 1.94 2.60
C MET A 113 -1.06 2.98 3.40
N LEU A 114 -0.90 3.07 4.72
CA LEU A 114 -1.56 4.08 5.55
C LEU A 114 -1.19 5.51 5.15
N SER A 115 0.03 5.74 4.64
CA SER A 115 0.43 7.05 4.12
C SER A 115 -0.46 7.44 2.95
N THR A 116 -0.76 6.49 2.05
CA THR A 116 -1.65 6.70 0.91
C THR A 116 -3.07 7.04 1.35
N ILE A 117 -3.60 6.32 2.34
CA ILE A 117 -4.93 6.59 2.91
C ILE A 117 -4.97 8.02 3.47
N ASN A 118 -3.98 8.40 4.26
CA ASN A 118 -3.90 9.74 4.85
C ASN A 118 -3.72 10.85 3.81
N VAL A 119 -3.04 10.61 2.68
CA VAL A 119 -2.98 11.58 1.57
C VAL A 119 -4.38 11.93 1.07
N VAL A 120 -5.27 10.93 0.94
CA VAL A 120 -6.66 11.15 0.52
C VAL A 120 -7.45 11.89 1.58
N PHE A 121 -7.38 11.45 2.84
CA PHE A 121 -8.16 12.09 3.92
C PHE A 121 -7.71 13.53 4.21
N HIS A 122 -6.42 13.82 4.12
CA HIS A 122 -5.89 15.19 4.23
C HIS A 122 -6.12 16.04 2.97
N SER A 123 -6.78 15.51 1.93
CA SER A 123 -7.26 16.34 0.81
C SER A 123 -8.46 17.21 1.20
N LEU A 124 -9.11 16.92 2.33
CA LEU A 124 -10.29 17.62 2.80
C LEU A 124 -9.92 19.02 3.30
N PRO A 125 -10.78 20.03 3.11
CA PRO A 125 -10.57 21.34 3.70
C PRO A 125 -10.59 21.28 5.24
N ASP A 126 -9.43 21.51 5.86
CA ASP A 126 -9.22 21.38 7.31
C ASP A 126 -9.93 22.45 8.15
N GLU A 127 -10.50 23.49 7.53
CA GLU A 127 -11.12 24.63 8.23
C GLU A 127 -12.29 24.26 9.15
N VAL A 128 -12.95 23.12 8.89
CA VAL A 128 -14.17 22.70 9.61
C VAL A 128 -13.92 21.44 10.45
N PHE A 129 -13.26 20.45 9.86
CA PHE A 129 -12.91 19.19 10.49
C PHE A 129 -11.68 18.61 9.79
N SER A 130 -10.96 17.75 10.50
CA SER A 130 -9.88 16.93 9.94
C SER A 130 -10.13 15.47 10.30
N ILE A 131 -9.68 14.56 9.44
CA ILE A 131 -9.72 13.12 9.68
C ILE A 131 -8.30 12.59 9.51
N THR A 132 -7.80 11.87 10.50
CA THR A 132 -6.52 11.18 10.43
C THR A 132 -6.72 9.70 10.67
N VAL A 133 -6.15 8.86 9.82
CA VAL A 133 -6.21 7.40 9.97
C VAL A 133 -4.91 6.92 10.59
N LYS A 134 -5.00 6.18 11.70
CA LYS A 134 -3.85 5.59 12.38
C LYS A 134 -4.02 4.09 12.44
N CYS A 135 -2.97 3.33 12.18
CA CYS A 135 -2.97 1.92 12.54
C CYS A 135 -2.60 1.78 14.01
N ARG A 136 -3.38 0.97 14.72
CA ARG A 136 -3.22 0.66 16.14
C ARG A 136 -2.78 -0.78 16.34
N SER A 137 -3.27 -1.72 15.52
CA SER A 137 -2.85 -3.12 15.60
C SER A 137 -2.74 -3.82 14.25
N PHE A 138 -1.93 -4.88 14.23
CA PHE A 138 -1.82 -5.84 13.14
C PHE A 138 -2.24 -7.23 13.64
N PHE A 139 -3.04 -7.91 12.85
CA PHE A 139 -3.30 -9.34 12.99
C PHE A 139 -2.83 -10.02 11.70
N ILE A 140 -1.85 -10.90 11.79
CA ILE A 140 -1.24 -11.57 10.63
C ILE A 140 -1.47 -13.08 10.77
N SER A 141 -2.21 -13.65 9.83
CA SER A 141 -2.41 -15.09 9.73
C SER A 141 -1.25 -15.73 9.00
N ASP A 142 -0.40 -16.43 9.73
CA ASP A 142 0.75 -17.18 9.20
C ASP A 142 0.38 -18.59 8.68
N ASN A 143 -0.88 -19.01 8.90
CA ASN A 143 -1.40 -20.32 8.50
C ASN A 143 -2.86 -20.20 8.03
N ALA A 144 -3.22 -20.96 6.99
CA ALA A 144 -4.56 -21.02 6.45
C ALA A 144 -5.65 -21.38 7.48
N SER A 145 -5.31 -22.16 8.51
CA SER A 145 -6.24 -22.49 9.59
C SER A 145 -6.62 -21.29 10.46
N THR A 146 -5.72 -20.31 10.62
CA THR A 146 -5.98 -19.09 11.41
C THR A 146 -6.83 -18.07 10.63
N SER A 147 -6.78 -18.12 9.29
CA SER A 147 -7.62 -17.33 8.38
C SER A 147 -8.70 -18.20 7.70
N TRP A 148 -9.23 -19.21 8.40
CA TRP A 148 -10.21 -20.14 7.83
C TRP A 148 -11.45 -19.42 7.29
N TRP A 149 -11.81 -18.28 7.88
CA TRP A 149 -12.96 -17.45 7.49
C TRP A 149 -12.89 -16.96 6.03
N ILE A 150 -11.71 -16.97 5.40
CA ILE A 150 -11.51 -16.70 3.97
C ILE A 150 -10.90 -17.89 3.22
N GLU A 151 -9.92 -18.59 3.80
CA GLU A 151 -9.19 -19.66 3.10
C GLU A 151 -10.08 -20.87 2.79
N SER A 152 -11.13 -21.12 3.59
CA SER A 152 -12.08 -22.19 3.30
C SER A 152 -13.18 -21.83 2.31
N LEU A 153 -13.21 -20.57 1.83
CA LEU A 153 -14.23 -20.06 0.91
C LEU A 153 -13.76 -19.98 -0.54
N HIS A 154 -12.45 -20.03 -0.81
CA HIS A 154 -11.95 -19.77 -2.14
C HIS A 154 -12.25 -20.93 -3.09
N ASP A 155 -12.64 -20.62 -4.33
CA ASP A 155 -12.77 -21.63 -5.37
C ASP A 155 -11.40 -22.04 -5.95
N GLN A 156 -11.40 -22.92 -6.96
CA GLN A 156 -10.18 -23.38 -7.65
C GLN A 156 -9.42 -22.24 -8.37
N SER A 157 -10.07 -21.11 -8.61
CA SER A 157 -9.48 -19.91 -9.22
C SER A 157 -9.12 -18.84 -8.18
N SER A 158 -9.06 -19.21 -6.90
CA SER A 158 -8.81 -18.32 -5.77
C SER A 158 -9.79 -17.14 -5.70
N ARG A 159 -11.05 -17.35 -6.10
CA ARG A 159 -12.12 -16.35 -5.96
C ARG A 159 -12.91 -16.59 -4.69
N VAL A 160 -13.25 -15.52 -3.97
CA VAL A 160 -14.04 -15.57 -2.73
C VAL A 160 -15.21 -14.60 -2.79
N GLU A 161 -16.36 -15.00 -2.29
CA GLU A 161 -17.53 -14.12 -2.23
C GLU A 161 -17.40 -13.16 -1.03
N ALA A 162 -17.38 -11.85 -1.30
CA ALA A 162 -16.99 -10.85 -0.31
C ALA A 162 -17.96 -10.76 0.88
N VAL A 163 -19.28 -10.91 0.64
CA VAL A 163 -20.29 -10.92 1.71
C VAL A 163 -20.10 -12.13 2.62
N SER A 164 -19.73 -13.27 2.06
CA SER A 164 -19.49 -14.52 2.77
C SER A 164 -18.24 -14.43 3.65
N VAL A 165 -17.16 -13.83 3.12
CA VAL A 165 -15.95 -13.52 3.91
C VAL A 165 -16.29 -12.58 5.06
N TRP A 166 -17.05 -11.51 4.78
CA TRP A 166 -17.44 -10.53 5.80
C TRP A 166 -18.25 -11.16 6.94
N ASN A 167 -19.25 -12.01 6.61
CA ASN A 167 -20.04 -12.73 7.60
C ASN A 167 -19.16 -13.67 8.45
N ARG A 168 -18.34 -14.51 7.81
CA ARG A 168 -17.49 -15.46 8.53
C ARG A 168 -16.44 -14.79 9.39
N PHE A 169 -15.86 -13.68 8.92
CA PHE A 169 -14.92 -12.92 9.72
C PHE A 169 -15.60 -12.31 10.95
N THR A 170 -16.82 -11.81 10.80
CA THR A 170 -17.59 -11.26 11.92
C THR A 170 -17.86 -12.34 12.97
N ASP A 171 -18.25 -13.54 12.55
CA ASP A 171 -18.44 -14.69 13.45
C ASP A 171 -17.11 -15.08 14.12
N TRP A 172 -16.04 -15.21 13.34
CA TRP A 172 -14.69 -15.52 13.85
C TRP A 172 -14.21 -14.51 14.89
N LEU A 173 -14.44 -13.21 14.66
CA LEU A 173 -14.04 -12.14 15.57
C LEU A 173 -14.80 -12.24 16.90
N GLN A 174 -16.10 -12.57 16.87
CA GLN A 174 -16.90 -12.77 18.07
C GLN A 174 -16.41 -13.95 18.92
N GLU A 175 -15.80 -14.96 18.30
CA GLU A 175 -15.18 -16.09 19.00
C GLU A 175 -13.80 -15.77 19.59
N GLN A 176 -13.17 -14.65 19.19
CA GLN A 176 -11.87 -14.27 19.73
C GLN A 176 -11.98 -13.76 21.18
N PRO A 177 -10.97 -14.02 22.03
CA PRO A 177 -10.92 -13.48 23.39
C PRO A 177 -11.08 -11.96 23.40
N LEU A 178 -11.74 -11.41 24.43
CA LEU A 178 -11.88 -9.95 24.58
C LEU A 178 -10.53 -9.21 24.67
N SER A 179 -9.45 -9.91 25.03
CA SER A 179 -8.09 -9.37 25.00
C SER A 179 -7.53 -9.18 23.59
N ASN A 180 -8.21 -9.68 22.54
CA ASN A 180 -7.82 -9.45 21.16
C ASN A 180 -8.01 -7.96 20.82
N THR A 181 -6.94 -7.31 20.38
CA THR A 181 -6.92 -5.86 20.13
C THR A 181 -7.92 -5.42 19.06
N LEU A 182 -8.26 -6.31 18.13
CA LEU A 182 -9.23 -6.04 17.05
C LEU A 182 -10.62 -5.62 17.56
N HIS A 183 -11.00 -6.02 18.78
CA HIS A 183 -12.28 -5.64 19.40
C HIS A 183 -12.37 -4.15 19.75
N TYR A 184 -11.24 -3.46 19.82
CA TYR A 184 -11.14 -2.06 20.26
C TYR A 184 -10.86 -1.10 19.11
N GLU A 185 -10.79 -1.59 17.88
CA GLU A 185 -10.51 -0.79 16.70
C GLU A 185 -11.78 -0.11 16.19
N ASP A 186 -11.69 1.15 15.77
CA ASP A 186 -12.81 1.85 15.15
C ASP A 186 -13.23 1.17 13.84
N HIS A 187 -12.24 0.65 13.11
CA HIS A 187 -12.42 -0.02 11.84
C HIS A 187 -11.39 -1.13 11.60
N ILE A 188 -11.85 -2.27 11.10
CA ILE A 188 -10.99 -3.39 10.71
C ILE A 188 -10.81 -3.40 9.20
N LEU A 189 -9.56 -3.42 8.74
CA LEU A 189 -9.21 -3.50 7.33
C LEU A 189 -8.57 -4.86 7.03
N ILE A 190 -9.32 -5.72 6.36
CA ILE A 190 -8.87 -7.05 5.91
C ILE A 190 -8.21 -6.90 4.54
N ILE A 191 -6.99 -7.40 4.39
CA ILE A 191 -6.27 -7.46 3.12
C ILE A 191 -6.08 -8.92 2.70
N THR A 192 -6.43 -9.21 1.44
CA THR A 192 -6.34 -10.55 0.87
C THR A 192 -5.84 -10.56 -0.57
N ARG A 193 -5.10 -11.58 -0.99
CA ARG A 193 -4.77 -11.80 -2.41
C ARG A 193 -5.85 -12.55 -3.17
N HIS A 194 -6.84 -13.14 -2.48
CA HIS A 194 -7.97 -13.78 -3.13
C HIS A 194 -8.75 -12.78 -3.97
N SER A 195 -9.27 -13.23 -5.11
CA SER A 195 -10.09 -12.39 -5.98
C SER A 195 -11.48 -12.25 -5.41
N LEU A 196 -11.75 -11.09 -4.80
CA LEU A 196 -13.06 -10.76 -4.29
C LEU A 196 -14.07 -10.75 -5.44
N ILE A 197 -15.18 -11.44 -5.24
CA ILE A 197 -16.33 -11.39 -6.13
C ILE A 197 -17.61 -11.14 -5.35
N GLN A 198 -18.62 -10.60 -6.02
CA GLN A 198 -19.99 -10.64 -5.54
C GLN A 198 -20.89 -10.80 -6.76
N SER A 199 -21.77 -11.81 -6.72
CA SER A 199 -22.63 -12.17 -7.85
C SER A 199 -21.87 -12.35 -9.18
N SER A 200 -20.65 -12.91 -9.12
CA SER A 200 -19.71 -13.12 -10.24
C SER A 200 -18.90 -11.90 -10.71
N GLU A 201 -19.22 -10.70 -10.22
CA GLU A 201 -18.47 -9.48 -10.54
C GLU A 201 -17.23 -9.33 -9.65
N LYS A 202 -16.11 -8.90 -10.22
CA LYS A 202 -14.81 -8.80 -9.51
C LYS A 202 -14.64 -7.48 -8.77
N LEU A 203 -14.50 -7.55 -7.45
CA LEU A 203 -14.32 -6.39 -6.58
C LEU A 203 -12.84 -6.07 -6.32
N LEU A 204 -12.52 -4.78 -6.11
CA LEU A 204 -11.26 -4.37 -5.47
C LEU A 204 -11.42 -4.21 -3.95
N GLY A 205 -12.63 -3.94 -3.48
CA GLY A 205 -12.94 -3.72 -2.09
C GLY A 205 -14.42 -4.00 -1.78
N TYR A 206 -14.72 -4.24 -0.51
CA TYR A 206 -16.07 -4.39 0.01
C TYR A 206 -16.15 -3.82 1.43
N THR A 207 -17.21 -3.08 1.72
CA THR A 207 -17.51 -2.56 3.06
C THR A 207 -19.00 -2.23 3.20
N LEU A 208 -19.45 -2.03 4.43
CA LEU A 208 -20.81 -1.57 4.69
C LEU A 208 -20.87 -0.03 4.72
N LEU A 209 -21.80 0.55 3.94
CA LEU A 209 -22.10 1.98 4.01
C LEU A 209 -22.55 2.35 5.44
N LEU A 210 -21.98 3.41 6.02
CA LEU A 210 -22.21 3.82 7.42
C LEU A 210 -21.85 2.72 8.44
N GLY A 211 -20.90 1.83 8.11
CA GLY A 211 -20.40 0.80 9.02
C GLY A 211 -19.54 1.34 10.17
N MET A 212 -18.95 2.53 10.03
CA MET A 212 -18.02 3.09 11.01
C MET A 212 -18.65 3.24 12.40
N CYS A 213 -17.91 2.92 13.46
CA CYS A 213 -18.39 2.87 14.85
C CYS A 213 -19.56 1.89 15.09
N THR A 214 -19.71 0.84 14.27
CA THR A 214 -20.70 -0.22 14.48
C THR A 214 -20.01 -1.58 14.50
N VAL A 215 -20.73 -2.63 14.90
CA VAL A 215 -20.25 -4.02 14.81
C VAL A 215 -19.91 -4.47 13.38
N ASN A 216 -20.32 -3.69 12.39
CA ASN A 216 -20.09 -3.94 10.97
C ASN A 216 -18.92 -3.10 10.38
N SER A 217 -18.11 -2.47 11.24
CA SER A 217 -17.02 -1.59 10.85
C SER A 217 -15.81 -2.36 10.30
N THR A 218 -16.02 -3.05 9.17
CA THR A 218 -15.02 -3.89 8.53
C THR A 218 -15.03 -3.67 7.02
N SER A 219 -13.85 -3.48 6.44
CA SER A 219 -13.65 -3.47 4.99
C SER A 219 -12.73 -4.62 4.58
N ILE A 220 -12.97 -5.19 3.39
CA ILE A 220 -12.13 -6.23 2.78
C ILE A 220 -11.58 -5.68 1.49
N ILE A 221 -10.26 -5.67 1.33
CA ILE A 221 -9.56 -5.16 0.15
C ILE A 221 -8.81 -6.28 -0.54
N GLN A 222 -8.97 -6.36 -1.86
CA GLN A 222 -8.11 -7.20 -2.68
C GLN A 222 -6.75 -6.50 -2.86
N GLU A 223 -5.69 -7.17 -2.42
CA GLU A 223 -4.31 -6.76 -2.63
C GLU A 223 -3.99 -6.74 -4.13
N LYS A 224 -3.59 -5.55 -4.62
CA LYS A 224 -3.13 -5.35 -6.00
C LYS A 224 -1.72 -4.78 -6.07
N PHE A 225 -1.08 -4.53 -4.94
CA PHE A 225 0.19 -3.82 -4.77
C PHE A 225 0.21 -2.41 -5.37
N GLY A 226 1.27 -1.66 -5.08
CA GLY A 226 1.36 -0.25 -5.44
C GLY A 226 0.31 0.58 -4.69
N LEU A 227 -0.08 1.72 -5.25
CA LEU A 227 -1.08 2.59 -4.61
C LEU A 227 -2.51 2.06 -4.67
N TYR A 228 -2.80 1.00 -5.44
CA TYR A 228 -4.16 0.48 -5.60
C TYR A 228 -4.80 0.07 -4.28
N THR A 229 -4.08 -0.69 -3.45
CA THR A 229 -4.61 -1.20 -2.19
C THR A 229 -4.91 -0.05 -1.22
N GLY A 230 -4.03 0.96 -1.16
CA GLY A 230 -4.24 2.15 -0.32
C GLY A 230 -5.40 3.02 -0.80
N LEU A 231 -5.55 3.22 -2.11
CA LEU A 231 -6.68 3.96 -2.68
C LEU A 231 -7.99 3.20 -2.51
N ALA A 232 -8.02 1.89 -2.74
CA ALA A 232 -9.19 1.06 -2.47
C ALA A 232 -9.57 1.10 -0.97
N ALA A 233 -8.60 0.99 -0.06
CA ALA A 233 -8.84 1.13 1.37
C ALA A 233 -9.42 2.51 1.74
N ALA A 234 -8.90 3.60 1.16
CA ALA A 234 -9.45 4.94 1.38
C ALA A 234 -10.89 5.07 0.85
N HIS A 235 -11.19 4.47 -0.31
CA HIS A 235 -12.52 4.40 -0.89
C HIS A 235 -13.51 3.67 0.05
N GLU A 236 -13.14 2.47 0.52
CA GLU A 236 -14.00 1.69 1.40
C GLU A 236 -14.17 2.36 2.79
N LEU A 237 -13.12 2.98 3.34
CA LEU A 237 -13.26 3.82 4.53
C LEU A 237 -14.24 4.98 4.29
N GLY A 238 -14.24 5.58 3.10
CA GLY A 238 -15.23 6.58 2.69
C GLY A 238 -16.67 6.07 2.79
N HIS A 239 -16.96 4.88 2.25
CA HIS A 239 -18.28 4.25 2.40
C HIS A 239 -18.60 3.96 3.86
N SER A 240 -17.65 3.45 4.64
CA SER A 240 -17.86 3.19 6.06
C SER A 240 -18.22 4.47 6.84
N LEU A 241 -17.67 5.61 6.43
CA LEU A 241 -18.01 6.96 6.93
C LEU A 241 -19.30 7.55 6.31
N GLY A 242 -19.99 6.78 5.46
CA GLY A 242 -21.28 7.10 4.87
C GLY A 242 -21.22 7.97 3.62
N VAL A 243 -20.10 7.95 2.91
CA VAL A 243 -19.95 8.63 1.62
C VAL A 243 -20.46 7.73 0.51
N LEU A 244 -21.34 8.26 -0.35
CA LEU A 244 -21.78 7.55 -1.56
C LEU A 244 -20.81 7.80 -2.73
N HIS A 245 -20.92 6.96 -3.75
CA HIS A 245 -20.21 7.19 -5.02
C HIS A 245 -20.55 8.54 -5.64
N ASP A 246 -19.56 9.17 -6.26
CA ASP A 246 -19.82 10.31 -7.14
C ASP A 246 -20.73 9.87 -8.30
N GLY A 247 -21.74 10.67 -8.61
CA GLY A 247 -22.79 10.35 -9.59
C GLY A 247 -23.95 9.54 -9.05
N LYS A 248 -23.83 8.94 -7.86
CA LYS A 248 -24.91 8.18 -7.23
C LYS A 248 -25.76 9.07 -6.32
N ASN A 249 -26.90 9.52 -6.83
CA ASN A 249 -27.83 10.40 -6.10
C ASN A 249 -27.17 11.69 -5.58
N ASN A 250 -26.18 12.21 -6.31
CA ASN A 250 -25.51 13.49 -6.05
C ASN A 250 -25.08 14.16 -7.35
N THR A 251 -24.58 15.39 -7.25
CA THR A 251 -24.28 16.28 -8.39
C THR A 251 -22.82 16.24 -8.85
N CYS A 252 -22.01 15.30 -8.36
CA CYS A 252 -20.62 15.13 -8.80
C CYS A 252 -20.58 14.15 -9.97
N ASP A 253 -19.75 14.44 -10.97
CA ASP A 253 -19.62 13.57 -12.14
C ASP A 253 -18.66 12.42 -11.83
N PRO A 254 -19.05 11.15 -12.01
CA PRO A 254 -18.12 10.02 -11.84
C PRO A 254 -16.92 10.09 -12.79
N ALA A 255 -17.03 10.81 -13.92
CA ALA A 255 -15.94 11.05 -14.86
C ALA A 255 -14.89 12.05 -14.35
N ASP A 256 -15.15 12.77 -13.26
CA ASP A 256 -14.15 13.61 -12.57
C ASP A 256 -13.15 12.78 -11.76
N GLU A 257 -13.41 11.47 -11.56
CA GLU A 257 -12.46 10.50 -11.02
C GLU A 257 -11.87 10.84 -9.64
N PHE A 258 -12.67 11.48 -8.78
CA PHE A 258 -12.35 11.61 -7.36
C PHE A 258 -12.28 10.23 -6.69
N ILE A 259 -11.74 10.14 -5.46
CA ILE A 259 -11.56 8.84 -4.78
C ILE A 259 -12.86 8.02 -4.70
N MET A 260 -14.02 8.69 -4.56
CA MET A 260 -15.33 8.04 -4.49
C MET A 260 -15.98 7.84 -5.86
N ALA A 261 -15.25 8.06 -6.95
CA ALA A 261 -15.71 7.65 -8.27
C ALA A 261 -15.94 6.13 -8.27
N PRO A 262 -16.91 5.65 -9.05
CA PRO A 262 -17.14 4.24 -9.21
C PRO A 262 -16.06 3.61 -10.08
N SER A 263 -14.86 4.16 -10.23
CA SER A 263 -13.81 3.45 -10.93
C SER A 263 -12.42 3.83 -10.48
N LEU A 264 -11.53 2.84 -10.43
CA LEU A 264 -10.13 3.03 -10.10
C LEU A 264 -9.26 2.37 -11.18
N GLY A 265 -8.33 3.13 -11.74
CA GLY A 265 -7.40 2.65 -12.77
C GLY A 265 -6.48 3.76 -13.28
N PRO A 266 -5.36 3.46 -13.96
CA PRO A 266 -4.44 4.46 -14.48
C PRO A 266 -5.11 5.29 -15.56
N ARG A 267 -4.92 6.62 -15.53
CA ARG A 267 -5.57 7.55 -16.46
C ARG A 267 -4.60 8.62 -16.90
N GLU A 268 -4.74 9.04 -18.15
CA GLU A 268 -3.91 10.07 -18.78
C GLU A 268 -4.62 11.43 -18.89
N ASN A 269 -5.90 11.50 -18.48
CA ASN A 269 -6.68 12.73 -18.52
C ASN A 269 -6.19 13.77 -17.48
N GLU A 270 -6.74 14.97 -17.57
CA GLU A 270 -6.47 16.05 -16.62
C GLU A 270 -6.93 15.72 -15.18
N TYR A 271 -7.88 14.80 -15.04
CA TYR A 271 -8.44 14.35 -13.75
C TYR A 271 -7.64 13.27 -13.04
N ARG A 272 -6.51 12.82 -13.62
CA ARG A 272 -5.67 11.74 -13.06
C ARG A 272 -5.29 11.93 -11.59
N LEU A 273 -5.21 13.18 -11.11
CA LEU A 273 -4.86 13.50 -9.72
C LEU A 273 -6.07 13.54 -8.76
N ASN A 274 -7.30 13.54 -9.28
CA ASN A 274 -8.50 13.59 -8.44
C ASN A 274 -8.69 12.33 -7.61
N ARG A 275 -8.14 11.19 -8.04
CA ARG A 275 -8.14 9.94 -7.25
C ARG A 275 -7.53 10.07 -5.86
N PHE A 276 -6.68 11.07 -5.64
CA PHE A 276 -6.06 11.36 -4.34
C PHE A 276 -6.89 12.33 -3.50
N LYS A 277 -8.13 12.62 -3.90
CA LYS A 277 -8.97 13.65 -3.30
C LYS A 277 -10.42 13.21 -3.18
N PHE A 278 -11.06 13.70 -2.14
CA PHE A 278 -12.52 13.66 -2.03
C PHE A 278 -13.18 14.74 -2.90
N SER A 279 -14.33 14.42 -3.50
CA SER A 279 -15.13 15.38 -4.23
C SER A 279 -15.87 16.34 -3.27
N ARG A 280 -16.47 17.41 -3.80
CA ARG A 280 -17.36 18.28 -3.03
C ARG A 280 -18.56 17.53 -2.44
N CYS A 281 -19.05 16.49 -3.13
CA CYS A 281 -20.18 15.68 -2.66
C CYS A 281 -19.73 14.81 -1.49
N SER A 282 -18.57 14.16 -1.62
CA SER A 282 -17.95 13.40 -0.53
C SER A 282 -17.74 14.23 0.73
N TYR A 283 -17.21 15.45 0.59
CA TYR A 283 -17.08 16.39 1.70
C TYR A 283 -18.43 16.69 2.38
N GLY A 284 -19.49 16.87 1.60
CA GLY A 284 -20.85 17.09 2.11
C GLY A 284 -21.36 15.92 2.96
N TYR A 285 -21.14 14.67 2.50
CA TYR A 285 -21.50 13.48 3.27
C TYR A 285 -20.74 13.40 4.60
N LEU A 286 -19.40 13.54 4.56
CA LEU A 286 -18.55 13.49 5.74
C LEU A 286 -18.97 14.54 6.79
N LYS A 287 -19.15 15.78 6.35
CA LYS A 287 -19.61 16.88 7.21
C LYS A 287 -20.94 16.55 7.92
N ASN A 288 -21.84 15.84 7.26
CA ASN A 288 -23.15 15.46 7.77
C ASN A 288 -23.16 14.19 8.63
N ASN A 289 -22.13 13.36 8.56
CA ASN A 289 -22.10 12.05 9.22
C ASN A 289 -21.17 12.00 10.44
N LEU A 290 -20.00 12.66 10.38
CA LEU A 290 -18.95 12.54 11.40
C LEU A 290 -19.41 12.84 12.83
N HIS A 291 -20.34 13.79 13.00
CA HIS A 291 -20.86 14.13 14.34
C HIS A 291 -21.65 12.99 15.02
N LYS A 292 -22.03 11.96 14.27
CA LYS A 292 -22.74 10.76 14.75
C LYS A 292 -21.76 9.65 15.15
N MET A 293 -20.50 9.76 14.76
CA MET A 293 -19.45 8.75 14.91
C MET A 293 -18.58 9.13 16.11
N THR A 294 -19.06 8.82 17.31
CA THR A 294 -18.39 9.24 18.55
C THR A 294 -17.15 8.41 18.89
N CYS A 295 -16.97 7.22 18.30
CA CYS A 295 -15.77 6.41 18.50
C CYS A 295 -14.52 7.18 18.05
N LEU A 296 -14.62 7.90 16.93
CA LEU A 296 -13.53 8.69 16.33
C LEU A 296 -13.05 9.91 17.14
N LEU A 297 -13.61 10.14 18.32
CA LEU A 297 -13.32 11.28 19.20
C LEU A 297 -12.49 10.90 20.42
N ASP A 298 -12.34 9.61 20.72
CA ASP A 298 -11.37 9.20 21.70
C ASP A 298 -9.96 9.31 21.11
N PHE A 299 -9.01 9.59 21.99
CA PHE A 299 -7.61 9.75 21.62
C PHE A 299 -6.80 8.96 22.62
N ASP A 300 -6.67 7.66 22.37
CA ASP A 300 -5.90 6.76 23.24
C ASP A 300 -4.93 5.83 22.49
N ALA A 301 -4.81 5.93 21.16
CA ALA A 301 -3.75 5.20 20.46
C ALA A 301 -2.37 5.83 20.69
N GLU A 302 -1.62 5.28 21.66
CA GLU A 302 -0.17 5.17 21.51
C GLU A 302 0.10 4.41 20.21
N VAL A 303 0.50 5.14 19.17
CA VAL A 303 0.96 4.53 17.93
C VAL A 303 2.19 3.69 18.26
N ASP A 304 2.14 2.40 17.89
CA ASP A 304 3.25 1.45 17.99
C ASP A 304 4.55 2.13 17.53
N THR A 305 5.57 2.07 18.39
CA THR A 305 6.88 2.66 18.13
C THR A 305 7.52 2.12 16.86
N GLU A 306 7.26 0.86 16.51
CA GLU A 306 7.72 0.24 15.26
C GLU A 306 7.10 0.94 14.05
N LEU A 307 5.79 1.22 14.09
CA LEU A 307 5.08 1.96 13.04
C LEU A 307 5.50 3.41 12.91
N LYS A 308 6.08 4.01 13.97
CA LYS A 308 6.68 5.35 13.87
C LYS A 308 7.98 5.32 13.08
N ALA A 309 8.81 4.30 13.26
CA ALA A 309 10.08 4.15 12.52
C ALA A 309 9.85 4.04 11.01
N PHE A 310 8.80 3.34 10.58
CA PHE A 310 8.45 3.25 9.15
C PHE A 310 8.02 4.57 8.50
N LYS A 311 7.77 5.65 9.25
CA LYS A 311 7.31 6.93 8.67
C LYS A 311 8.42 7.79 8.09
N GLU A 312 9.68 7.48 8.39
CA GLU A 312 10.81 8.31 7.98
C GLU A 312 11.13 8.17 6.47
N MET A 313 10.83 7.01 5.90
CA MET A 313 11.05 6.68 4.49
C MET A 313 9.71 6.59 3.74
N LYS A 314 9.67 7.00 2.46
CA LYS A 314 8.49 6.78 1.61
C LYS A 314 8.54 5.37 0.98
N PRO A 315 7.39 4.72 0.72
CA PRO A 315 7.37 3.35 0.16
C PRO A 315 8.19 3.17 -1.11
N GLY A 316 8.12 4.11 -2.05
CA GLY A 316 8.85 4.03 -3.31
C GLY A 316 10.35 4.29 -3.18
N GLN A 317 10.84 4.71 -2.00
CA GLN A 317 12.27 4.75 -1.67
C GLN A 317 12.76 3.39 -1.14
N ARG A 318 11.85 2.59 -0.57
CA ARG A 318 12.12 1.19 -0.19
C ARG A 318 12.01 0.25 -1.38
N TYR A 319 10.98 0.45 -2.19
CA TYR A 319 10.55 -0.41 -3.27
C TYR A 319 10.71 0.29 -4.62
N SER A 320 11.74 -0.11 -5.36
CA SER A 320 12.02 0.45 -6.69
C SER A 320 10.87 0.25 -7.67
N ALA A 321 10.89 1.01 -8.77
CA ALA A 321 9.89 0.89 -9.82
C ALA A 321 9.83 -0.54 -10.40
N ASN A 322 11.00 -1.17 -10.64
CA ASN A 322 11.09 -2.56 -11.07
C ASN A 322 10.52 -3.54 -10.02
N TRP A 323 10.81 -3.33 -8.74
CA TRP A 323 10.29 -4.17 -7.67
C TRP A 323 8.76 -4.09 -7.59
N GLN A 324 8.19 -2.90 -7.77
CA GLN A 324 6.73 -2.72 -7.84
C GLN A 324 6.09 -3.49 -9.02
N CYS A 325 6.78 -3.59 -10.17
CA CYS A 325 6.33 -4.45 -11.27
C CYS A 325 6.33 -5.93 -10.87
N GLN A 326 7.40 -6.40 -10.23
CA GLN A 326 7.53 -7.77 -9.74
C GLN A 326 6.47 -8.14 -8.70
N MET A 327 6.14 -7.21 -7.79
CA MET A 327 5.05 -7.41 -6.84
C MET A 327 3.71 -7.58 -7.54
N ARG A 328 3.46 -6.75 -8.55
CA ARG A 328 2.17 -6.71 -9.23
C ARG A 328 1.93 -7.93 -10.11
N PHE A 329 2.95 -8.35 -10.87
CA PHE A 329 2.82 -9.31 -11.96
C PHE A 329 3.67 -10.57 -11.78
N GLY A 330 4.46 -10.65 -10.70
CA GLY A 330 5.32 -11.79 -10.37
C GLY A 330 6.78 -11.58 -10.78
N THR A 331 7.66 -12.49 -10.36
CA THR A 331 9.13 -12.36 -10.48
C THR A 331 9.66 -12.28 -11.91
N LYS A 332 8.88 -12.70 -12.91
CA LYS A 332 9.22 -12.56 -14.34
C LYS A 332 8.97 -11.15 -14.89
N SER A 333 8.12 -10.39 -14.21
CA SER A 333 7.83 -9.00 -14.56
C SER A 333 9.07 -8.14 -14.39
N ASN A 334 9.23 -7.18 -15.29
CA ASN A 334 10.26 -6.17 -15.16
C ASN A 334 9.82 -4.86 -15.83
N ILE A 335 10.38 -3.75 -15.36
CA ILE A 335 10.08 -2.43 -15.92
C ILE A 335 10.87 -2.13 -17.20
N TYR A 336 11.99 -2.81 -17.39
CA TYR A 336 12.95 -2.55 -18.47
C TYR A 336 12.44 -2.96 -19.85
N ASN A 337 11.67 -4.04 -19.94
CA ASN A 337 10.96 -4.45 -21.15
C ASN A 337 9.93 -3.40 -21.63
N CYS A 338 9.53 -2.49 -20.74
CA CYS A 338 8.61 -1.39 -21.03
C CYS A 338 9.28 -0.01 -20.90
N ARG A 339 10.63 0.06 -20.91
CA ARG A 339 11.40 1.29 -20.70
C ARG A 339 10.98 2.41 -21.65
N ASP A 340 10.78 2.11 -22.93
CA ASP A 340 10.41 3.12 -23.95
C ASP A 340 9.06 3.79 -23.68
N LYS A 341 8.19 3.15 -22.87
CA LYS A 341 6.89 3.70 -22.44
C LYS A 341 7.00 4.50 -21.15
N ASN A 342 8.07 4.28 -20.37
CA ASN A 342 8.37 4.98 -19.13
C ASN A 342 9.34 6.13 -19.42
N ILE A 343 8.80 7.26 -19.83
CA ILE A 343 9.56 8.49 -20.09
C ILE A 343 9.51 9.38 -18.83
N PHE A 344 10.59 10.13 -18.59
CA PHE A 344 10.70 11.15 -17.53
C PHE A 344 9.63 12.24 -17.66
N ASN A 345 8.43 12.00 -17.17
CA ASN A 345 7.36 12.99 -17.14
C ASN A 345 6.40 12.72 -15.97
N GLU A 346 5.52 13.70 -15.71
CA GLU A 346 4.49 13.57 -14.67
C GLU A 346 3.58 12.35 -14.86
N ALA A 347 3.43 11.85 -16.08
CA ALA A 347 2.58 10.69 -16.35
C ALA A 347 3.16 9.42 -15.73
N PHE A 348 4.48 9.29 -15.53
CA PHE A 348 5.08 8.16 -14.84
C PHE A 348 4.44 7.96 -13.45
N CYS A 349 4.28 9.04 -12.68
CA CYS A 349 3.71 9.00 -11.33
C CYS A 349 2.22 8.64 -11.26
N THR A 350 1.57 8.46 -12.42
CA THR A 350 0.15 8.07 -12.52
C THR A 350 -0.05 6.84 -13.42
N ASN A 351 0.93 6.49 -14.25
CA ASN A 351 0.85 5.49 -15.32
C ASN A 351 2.23 4.83 -15.54
N MET A 352 2.78 4.18 -14.53
CA MET A 352 4.03 3.42 -14.66
C MET A 352 3.77 2.12 -15.42
N TRP A 353 4.54 1.85 -16.48
CA TRP A 353 4.39 0.66 -17.31
C TRP A 353 5.29 -0.48 -16.84
N CYS A 354 4.73 -1.67 -16.74
CA CYS A 354 5.42 -2.89 -16.34
C CYS A 354 5.11 -4.00 -17.33
N ASP A 355 6.11 -4.82 -17.66
CA ASP A 355 5.88 -6.07 -18.38
C ASP A 355 5.16 -7.06 -17.47
N ASN A 356 4.14 -7.75 -17.97
CA ASN A 356 3.34 -8.69 -17.16
C ASN A 356 4.02 -10.06 -16.95
N GLY A 357 5.27 -10.24 -17.38
CA GLY A 357 5.98 -11.52 -17.41
C GLY A 357 5.78 -12.31 -18.72
N GLU A 358 4.94 -11.83 -19.63
CA GLU A 358 4.55 -12.47 -20.89
C GLU A 358 4.83 -11.59 -22.12
N GLY A 359 5.53 -10.45 -21.95
CA GLY A 359 5.82 -9.51 -23.03
C GLY A 359 4.78 -8.39 -23.21
N GLU A 360 3.71 -8.35 -22.39
CA GLU A 360 2.70 -7.29 -22.46
C GLU A 360 2.96 -6.20 -21.42
N CYS A 361 3.09 -4.96 -21.88
CA CYS A 361 3.21 -3.79 -21.00
C CYS A 361 1.86 -3.34 -20.46
N LEU A 362 1.66 -3.47 -19.15
CA LEU A 362 0.47 -3.04 -18.41
C LEU A 362 0.81 -1.90 -17.43
N LYS A 363 -0.16 -1.00 -17.21
CA LYS A 363 0.02 0.15 -16.32
C LYS A 363 -0.28 -0.17 -14.86
N ILE A 364 0.51 0.41 -13.96
CA ILE A 364 0.28 0.48 -12.52
C ILE A 364 0.42 1.91 -12.02
N ILE A 365 -0.07 2.16 -10.81
CA ILE A 365 0.12 3.45 -10.13
C ILE A 365 1.31 3.29 -9.19
N PRO A 366 2.43 4.00 -9.43
CA PRO A 366 3.64 3.83 -8.61
C PRO A 366 3.45 4.37 -7.21
N LEU A 367 4.18 3.80 -6.24
CA LEU A 367 4.17 4.21 -4.84
C LEU A 367 4.66 5.64 -4.65
N GLU A 368 4.19 6.29 -3.59
CA GLU A 368 4.75 7.56 -3.11
C GLU A 368 6.27 7.42 -2.87
N GLY A 369 7.06 8.36 -3.37
CA GLY A 369 8.53 8.33 -3.26
C GLY A 369 9.23 7.50 -4.34
N THR A 370 8.50 6.88 -5.28
CA THR A 370 9.12 6.18 -6.42
C THR A 370 9.89 7.19 -7.27
N MET A 371 11.13 6.89 -7.60
CA MET A 371 11.92 7.75 -8.50
C MET A 371 11.25 7.82 -9.88
N CYS A 372 11.05 9.04 -10.36
CA CYS A 372 10.41 9.31 -11.65
C CYS A 372 11.32 10.07 -12.62
N SER A 373 12.45 10.56 -12.12
CA SER A 373 13.55 11.22 -12.83
C SER A 373 14.76 11.27 -11.89
N PRO A 374 16.00 11.47 -12.37
CA PRO A 374 17.12 11.75 -11.48
C PRO A 374 16.80 12.89 -10.52
N ARG A 375 16.94 12.66 -9.20
CA ARG A 375 16.63 13.60 -8.10
C ARG A 375 15.15 13.99 -7.96
N GLU A 376 14.24 13.32 -8.65
CA GLU A 376 12.80 13.53 -8.52
C GLU A 376 12.08 12.25 -8.12
N TRP A 377 10.99 12.40 -7.37
CA TRP A 377 10.14 11.28 -6.98
C TRP A 377 8.67 11.58 -7.15
N CYS A 378 7.85 10.54 -7.08
CA CYS A 378 6.41 10.68 -7.09
C CYS A 378 5.88 11.20 -5.75
N LYS A 379 5.15 12.32 -5.79
CA LYS A 379 4.36 12.83 -4.68
C LYS A 379 3.00 13.30 -5.17
N ASN A 380 1.94 12.72 -4.63
CA ASN A 380 0.55 12.95 -4.98
C ASN A 380 0.32 12.88 -6.50
N GLY A 381 0.91 11.87 -7.14
CA GLY A 381 0.83 11.66 -8.60
C GLY A 381 1.64 12.63 -9.45
N ARG A 382 2.50 13.47 -8.85
CA ARG A 382 3.40 14.39 -9.57
C ARG A 382 4.86 13.98 -9.38
N CYS A 383 5.67 14.18 -10.42
CA CYS A 383 7.12 14.06 -10.31
C CYS A 383 7.67 15.37 -9.76
N ILE A 384 8.29 15.33 -8.57
CA ILE A 384 8.79 16.53 -7.90
C ILE A 384 10.24 16.35 -7.45
N TYR A 385 11.00 17.45 -7.48
CA TYR A 385 12.35 17.50 -6.93
C TYR A 385 12.39 17.11 -5.44
N SER A 386 13.41 16.35 -5.07
CA SER A 386 13.69 15.99 -3.69
C SER A 386 15.16 16.17 -3.32
N ASN A 387 15.37 16.93 -2.24
CA ASN A 387 16.67 17.14 -1.62
C ASN A 387 17.13 15.97 -0.73
N THR A 388 16.27 15.00 -0.43
CA THR A 388 16.57 13.84 0.44
C THR A 388 16.69 12.53 -0.32
N THR A 389 16.74 12.56 -1.66
CA THR A 389 17.12 11.36 -2.43
C THR A 389 18.52 10.94 -1.99
N ASN A 390 18.68 9.65 -1.68
CA ASN A 390 19.95 9.09 -1.22
C ASN A 390 21.05 9.50 -2.21
N ILE A 391 22.13 10.15 -1.74
CA ILE A 391 23.16 10.76 -2.61
C ILE A 391 23.72 9.71 -3.59
N ALA A 392 23.78 8.45 -3.16
CA ALA A 392 24.20 7.31 -3.98
C ALA A 392 23.37 7.09 -5.26
N MET A 393 22.12 7.56 -5.30
CA MET A 393 21.22 7.42 -6.44
C MET A 393 21.16 8.68 -7.32
N GLN A 394 21.83 9.77 -6.90
CA GLN A 394 21.83 11.05 -7.60
C GLN A 394 22.78 11.07 -8.81
N ASP A 395 23.71 10.11 -8.89
CA ASP A 395 24.83 10.11 -9.84
C ASP A 395 24.69 9.08 -10.98
N ASP A 396 23.61 8.29 -11.01
CA ASP A 396 23.37 7.28 -12.04
C ASP A 396 22.04 7.53 -12.77
N GLU A 397 22.13 8.12 -13.98
CA GLU A 397 20.99 8.45 -14.84
C GLU A 397 20.17 7.22 -15.26
N ASP A 398 20.71 6.01 -15.16
CA ASP A 398 20.04 4.77 -15.56
C ASP A 398 19.41 4.01 -14.38
N CYS A 399 19.65 4.42 -13.13
CA CYS A 399 19.23 3.67 -11.94
C CYS A 399 17.82 4.01 -11.41
N TRP A 400 17.18 5.05 -11.94
CA TRP A 400 15.87 5.51 -11.45
C TRP A 400 14.74 4.46 -11.54
N LEU A 401 14.92 3.43 -12.37
CA LEU A 401 14.00 2.29 -12.50
C LEU A 401 14.23 1.17 -11.47
N GLY A 402 15.37 1.14 -10.77
CA GLY A 402 15.75 0.07 -9.84
C GLY A 402 16.78 -0.92 -10.41
N ASP A 403 16.96 -2.07 -9.75
CA ASP A 403 17.88 -3.12 -10.25
C ASP A 403 17.36 -3.75 -11.57
N LYS A 404 18.27 -4.07 -12.50
CA LYS A 404 17.95 -4.47 -13.88
C LYS A 404 17.33 -5.86 -14.02
N LEU A 405 17.91 -6.91 -13.45
CA LEU A 405 17.37 -8.29 -13.37
C LEU A 405 18.42 -9.22 -12.70
N PHE A 406 18.06 -10.48 -12.43
CA PHE A 406 18.91 -11.50 -11.80
C PHE A 406 20.32 -11.54 -12.41
N TYR A 407 21.35 -11.34 -11.59
CA TYR A 407 22.73 -11.39 -12.01
C TYR A 407 23.15 -12.86 -12.19
N THR A 408 23.39 -13.28 -13.43
CA THR A 408 23.87 -14.63 -13.74
C THR A 408 25.38 -14.71 -13.55
N THR A 409 25.83 -15.45 -12.54
CA THR A 409 27.23 -15.88 -12.43
C THR A 409 27.39 -17.29 -12.97
N PHE A 410 28.59 -17.65 -13.41
CA PHE A 410 28.91 -19.01 -13.91
C PHE A 410 28.69 -20.10 -12.84
N ARG A 411 28.60 -19.74 -11.55
CA ARG A 411 28.42 -20.66 -10.43
C ARG A 411 26.97 -20.74 -9.92
N MET A 412 26.15 -19.70 -10.11
CA MET A 412 24.80 -19.63 -9.57
C MET A 412 23.86 -19.00 -10.61
N PRO A 413 23.02 -19.80 -11.28
CA PRO A 413 21.97 -19.26 -12.16
C PRO A 413 20.85 -18.64 -11.31
N HIS A 414 20.43 -17.42 -11.68
CA HIS A 414 19.25 -16.71 -11.12
C HIS A 414 19.36 -16.21 -9.67
N VAL A 415 20.43 -15.48 -9.33
CA VAL A 415 20.56 -14.80 -8.02
C VAL A 415 20.15 -13.34 -8.13
N THR A 416 19.44 -12.81 -7.14
CA THR A 416 19.06 -11.39 -7.05
C THR A 416 20.23 -10.52 -6.61
N CYS A 417 20.17 -9.23 -6.93
CA CYS A 417 21.13 -8.25 -6.41
C CYS A 417 21.18 -8.24 -4.88
N HIS A 418 20.02 -8.32 -4.22
CA HIS A 418 19.90 -8.32 -2.77
C HIS A 418 20.63 -9.51 -2.12
N GLU A 419 20.47 -10.72 -2.66
CA GLU A 419 21.14 -11.93 -2.14
C GLU A 419 22.67 -11.84 -2.25
N ILE A 420 23.20 -11.26 -3.32
CA ILE A 420 24.65 -11.10 -3.50
C ILE A 420 25.18 -10.05 -2.52
N VAL A 421 24.55 -8.88 -2.48
CA VAL A 421 25.04 -7.74 -1.71
C VAL A 421 24.86 -7.96 -0.20
N SER A 422 23.82 -8.66 0.24
CA SER A 422 23.62 -8.97 1.67
C SER A 422 24.73 -9.87 2.23
N GLN A 423 25.30 -10.76 1.40
CA GLN A 423 26.42 -11.62 1.80
C GLN A 423 27.78 -10.98 1.51
N GLN A 424 27.90 -10.26 0.40
CA GLN A 424 29.15 -9.77 -0.15
C GLN A 424 28.99 -8.32 -0.67
N PRO A 425 28.84 -7.32 0.23
CA PRO A 425 28.52 -5.95 -0.19
C PRO A 425 29.57 -5.33 -1.13
N TRP A 426 30.83 -5.76 -1.01
CA TRP A 426 31.95 -5.29 -1.84
C TRP A 426 31.80 -5.58 -3.34
N TYR A 427 30.86 -6.43 -3.77
CA TYR A 427 30.52 -6.55 -5.20
C TYR A 427 30.10 -5.22 -5.82
N CYS A 428 29.56 -4.31 -5.01
CA CYS A 428 29.19 -2.97 -5.44
C CYS A 428 30.37 -2.08 -5.87
N TYR A 429 31.64 -2.44 -5.55
CA TYR A 429 32.81 -1.76 -6.13
C TYR A 429 33.03 -2.13 -7.60
N ASN A 430 32.49 -3.25 -8.07
CA ASN A 430 32.56 -3.62 -9.48
C ASN A 430 31.59 -2.77 -10.29
N GLN A 431 32.09 -1.93 -11.20
CA GLN A 431 31.25 -1.01 -11.98
C GLN A 431 30.16 -1.72 -12.80
N LYS A 432 30.44 -2.91 -13.36
CA LYS A 432 29.44 -3.65 -14.13
C LYS A 432 28.32 -4.15 -13.23
N PHE A 433 28.68 -4.72 -12.07
CA PHE A 433 27.72 -5.17 -11.08
C PHE A 433 26.89 -4.00 -10.55
N TYR A 434 27.54 -2.89 -10.20
CA TYR A 434 26.89 -1.67 -9.74
C TYR A 434 25.84 -1.17 -10.74
N LYS A 435 26.15 -1.13 -12.05
CA LYS A 435 25.19 -0.68 -13.09
C LYS A 435 23.95 -1.57 -13.26
N GLU A 436 24.02 -2.83 -12.82
CA GLU A 436 22.90 -3.77 -12.86
C GLU A 436 22.14 -3.81 -11.53
N CYS A 437 22.85 -3.60 -10.42
CA CYS A 437 22.38 -3.71 -9.04
C CYS A 437 22.43 -2.39 -8.28
N CYS A 438 22.26 -1.27 -8.99
CA CYS A 438 22.53 0.07 -8.51
C CYS A 438 21.61 0.45 -7.32
N TRP A 439 20.37 -0.03 -7.30
CA TRP A 439 19.41 0.26 -6.23
C TRP A 439 19.81 -0.48 -4.95
N THR A 440 20.08 -1.78 -5.07
CA THR A 440 20.59 -2.58 -3.94
C THR A 440 21.91 -1.99 -3.43
N CYS A 441 22.85 -1.66 -4.33
CA CYS A 441 24.12 -1.06 -3.94
C CYS A 441 23.95 0.32 -3.31
N ALA A 442 22.99 1.14 -3.73
CA ALA A 442 22.72 2.41 -3.06
C ALA A 442 22.21 2.20 -1.62
N PHE A 443 21.42 1.16 -1.39
CA PHE A 443 20.88 0.82 -0.07
C PHE A 443 21.96 0.36 0.92
N PHE A 444 22.93 -0.45 0.48
CA PHE A 444 24.02 -0.97 1.32
C PHE A 444 25.23 -0.03 1.43
N LYS A 445 25.17 1.17 0.83
CA LYS A 445 26.29 2.13 0.85
C LYS A 445 26.38 2.82 2.21
N TYR A 446 27.58 2.83 2.79
CA TYR A 446 27.94 3.65 3.94
C TYR A 446 28.62 4.95 3.46
N PRO A 447 27.87 6.04 3.21
CA PRO A 447 28.39 7.24 2.55
C PRO A 447 29.49 7.95 3.34
N HIS A 448 29.56 7.74 4.65
CA HIS A 448 30.56 8.36 5.53
C HIS A 448 31.93 7.67 5.49
N LEU A 449 32.03 6.50 4.84
CA LEU A 449 33.26 5.71 4.76
C LEU A 449 33.87 5.82 3.36
N HIS A 450 34.48 6.96 3.05
CA HIS A 450 35.13 7.18 1.74
C HIS A 450 36.16 6.08 1.43
N GLU A 451 36.15 5.53 0.22
CA GLU A 451 36.91 4.37 -0.27
C GLU A 451 36.59 3.02 0.41
N CYS A 452 35.62 3.02 1.33
CA CYS A 452 35.18 1.85 2.08
C CYS A 452 33.65 1.78 2.22
N GLU A 453 32.94 2.32 1.24
CA GLU A 453 31.50 2.52 1.29
C GLU A 453 30.71 1.21 1.32
N TYR A 454 31.34 0.10 0.93
CA TYR A 454 30.77 -1.25 0.94
C TYR A 454 31.54 -2.20 1.84
N GLY A 455 32.30 -1.66 2.79
CA GLY A 455 33.14 -2.45 3.68
C GLY A 455 34.36 -3.06 2.99
N ASP A 456 34.89 -4.11 3.61
CA ASP A 456 36.07 -4.84 3.13
C ASP A 456 35.81 -5.55 1.80
N ARG A 457 36.80 -5.53 0.91
CA ARG A 457 36.77 -6.12 -0.43
C ARG A 457 37.13 -7.61 -0.45
N ARG A 458 37.58 -8.14 0.68
CA ARG A 458 37.93 -9.55 0.86
C ARG A 458 37.49 -10.05 2.23
N THR A 459 37.33 -11.36 2.34
CA THR A 459 36.91 -12.03 3.58
C THR A 459 38.07 -12.42 4.49
N ASP A 460 39.32 -12.35 4.02
CA ASP A 460 40.54 -12.68 4.77
C ASP A 460 41.14 -11.47 5.53
N CYS A 461 40.32 -10.44 5.73
CA CYS A 461 40.69 -9.25 6.46
C CYS A 461 40.83 -9.54 7.96
N LEU A 462 42.06 -9.46 8.46
CA LEU A 462 42.41 -9.71 9.86
C LEU A 462 43.08 -8.48 10.45
N VAL A 463 42.52 -7.99 11.56
CA VAL A 463 42.99 -6.79 12.29
C VAL A 463 44.48 -6.86 12.59
N GLN A 464 44.98 -8.03 13.00
CA GLN A 464 46.39 -8.26 13.37
C GLN A 464 47.39 -7.99 12.24
N ASN A 465 46.97 -8.15 10.98
CA ASN A 465 47.86 -8.10 9.82
C ASN A 465 47.95 -6.71 9.18
N CYS A 466 47.20 -5.72 9.68
CA CYS A 466 47.13 -4.39 9.07
C CYS A 466 48.47 -3.62 9.09
N VAL A 467 49.40 -3.94 9.99
CA VAL A 467 50.69 -3.23 10.14
C VAL A 467 51.81 -3.87 9.30
N ALA A 468 51.76 -5.18 9.07
CA ALA A 468 52.90 -5.95 8.56
C ALA A 468 52.80 -6.32 7.06
N TYR A 469 51.64 -6.14 6.44
CA TYR A 469 51.34 -6.72 5.13
C TYR A 469 50.87 -5.63 4.16
N ASP A 470 51.77 -5.20 3.25
CA ASP A 470 51.57 -4.18 2.20
C ASP A 470 50.53 -3.11 2.59
N PHE A 471 51.02 -2.09 3.30
CA PHE A 471 50.19 -1.00 3.86
C PHE A 471 49.26 -0.38 2.81
N GLN A 472 49.64 -0.31 1.53
CA GLN A 472 48.77 0.28 0.51
C GLN A 472 47.70 -0.71 0.02
N LYS A 473 48.06 -1.96 -0.30
CA LYS A 473 47.06 -2.91 -0.82
C LYS A 473 46.10 -3.41 0.25
N ARG A 474 46.60 -3.68 1.46
CA ARG A 474 45.75 -4.23 2.54
C ARG A 474 44.84 -3.18 3.16
N HIS A 475 45.26 -1.91 3.25
CA HIS A 475 44.35 -0.86 3.68
C HIS A 475 43.22 -0.61 2.67
N ILE A 476 43.46 -0.82 1.37
CA ILE A 476 42.41 -0.71 0.36
C ILE A 476 41.50 -1.94 0.42
N ASP A 477 42.05 -3.15 0.43
CA ASP A 477 41.22 -4.37 0.41
C ASP A 477 40.49 -4.62 1.75
N CYS A 478 41.06 -4.20 2.88
CA CYS A 478 40.51 -4.38 4.22
C CYS A 478 40.22 -3.05 4.92
N CYS A 479 39.69 -2.09 4.16
CA CYS A 479 39.49 -0.71 4.56
C CYS A 479 38.55 -0.50 5.75
N PHE A 480 37.66 -1.45 6.06
CA PHE A 480 36.73 -1.35 7.19
C PHE A 480 37.40 -1.92 8.43
N THR A 481 37.92 -3.15 8.32
CA THR A 481 38.60 -3.85 9.41
C THR A 481 39.88 -3.15 9.87
N CYS A 482 40.73 -2.69 8.94
CA CYS A 482 42.00 -2.05 9.30
C CYS A 482 41.86 -0.58 9.74
N ARG A 483 40.79 0.11 9.31
CA ARG A 483 40.57 1.54 9.65
C ARG A 483 39.96 1.71 11.03
N GLN A 484 39.15 0.76 11.50
CA GLN A 484 38.71 0.73 12.90
C GLN A 484 39.92 0.64 13.84
N ARG A 485 40.94 -0.17 13.53
CA ARG A 485 42.17 -0.28 14.32
C ARG A 485 42.94 1.05 14.43
N SER A 486 43.10 1.77 13.31
CA SER A 486 43.80 3.06 13.31
C SER A 486 43.15 4.15 14.17
N MET A 487 41.85 4.02 14.49
CA MET A 487 41.17 4.93 15.41
C MET A 487 41.45 4.61 16.88
N PHE A 488 41.77 3.36 17.22
CA PHE A 488 42.09 2.93 18.59
C PHE A 488 43.58 3.03 18.92
N ASP A 489 44.47 3.05 17.93
CA ASP A 489 45.93 3.18 18.13
C ASP A 489 46.41 4.67 18.24
N ASN A 490 45.49 5.65 18.22
CA ASN A 490 45.78 7.10 18.33
C ASN A 490 45.43 7.73 19.71
N THR A 491 45.19 6.89 20.73
CA THR A 491 45.13 7.25 22.15
C THR A 491 46.25 6.54 22.89
#